data_AF-W2UDL6-F1
#
_entry.id   AF-W2UDL6-F1
#
_cell.length_a   1.000
_cell.length_b   1.000
_cell.length_c   1.000
_cell.angle_alpha   90.00
_cell.angle_beta   90.00
_cell.angle_gamma   90.00
#
_symmetry.space_group_name_H-M   'P 1'
#
loop_
_entity.id
_entity.type
_entity.pdbx_description
1 polymer ?
#
loop_
_entity_poly.entity_id
_entity_poly.type
_entity_poly.pdbx_seq_one_letter_code
_entity_poly.pdbx_strand_id
1 'polypeptide(L)'
;MTIQLSNKLTAVTLMLAATLTLLGCANNSSQPKYNLDTYTLGRSAVFTQRELINEQLKDPAEIDSEVRDALLYNYCDLVARNAIYIARDDLPEQCQSRSDKETFSDNKQRQCTYNYHICVRACPLRTNDCQPCIERAKKCLAP
;
A
#
# COMPACT_ATOMS: atom_id res chain seq x y z
N MET A 1 16.88 -52.16 -41.11
CA MET A 1 17.69 -51.07 -40.51
C MET A 1 16.75 -49.93 -40.14
N THR A 2 16.18 -49.93 -38.93
CA THR A 2 15.25 -48.86 -38.48
C THR A 2 14.98 -48.95 -36.98
N ILE A 3 16.01 -49.05 -36.13
CA ILE A 3 15.81 -48.96 -34.66
C ILE A 3 16.99 -48.22 -34.01
N GLN A 4 17.21 -46.97 -34.42
CA GLN A 4 18.09 -46.05 -33.66
C GLN A 4 17.60 -44.59 -33.63
N LEU A 5 16.63 -44.22 -34.48
CA LEU A 5 16.11 -42.86 -34.54
C LEU A 5 15.18 -42.50 -33.35
N SER A 6 14.50 -43.50 -32.77
CA SER A 6 13.47 -43.28 -31.74
C SER A 6 14.04 -42.83 -30.39
N ASN A 7 15.17 -43.39 -29.93
CA ASN A 7 15.70 -43.09 -28.59
C ASN A 7 16.35 -41.69 -28.49
N LYS A 8 16.88 -41.16 -29.60
CA LYS A 8 17.43 -39.81 -29.62
C LYS A 8 16.34 -38.75 -29.64
N LEU A 9 15.22 -39.03 -30.34
CA LEU A 9 14.09 -38.11 -30.41
C LEU A 9 13.37 -37.98 -29.07
N THR A 10 13.16 -39.09 -28.35
CA THR A 10 12.56 -39.08 -27.00
C THR A 10 13.42 -38.38 -25.97
N ALA A 11 14.75 -38.59 -26.01
CA ALA A 11 15.68 -37.89 -25.12
C ALA A 11 15.68 -36.37 -25.35
N VAL A 12 15.63 -35.92 -26.61
CA VAL A 12 15.57 -34.48 -26.94
C VAL A 12 14.24 -33.85 -26.50
N THR A 13 13.11 -34.55 -26.64
CA THR A 13 11.81 -34.05 -26.15
C THR A 13 11.71 -33.98 -24.63
N LEU A 14 12.33 -34.92 -23.89
CA LEU A 14 12.36 -34.88 -22.42
C LEU A 14 13.23 -33.73 -21.90
N MET A 15 14.35 -33.44 -22.57
CA MET A 15 15.24 -32.33 -22.21
C MET A 15 14.61 -30.97 -22.54
N LEU A 16 13.86 -30.84 -23.65
CA LEU A 16 13.11 -29.62 -23.97
C LEU A 16 11.96 -29.38 -22.99
N ALA A 17 11.21 -30.43 -22.61
CA ALA A 17 10.14 -30.29 -21.62
C ALA A 17 10.68 -29.84 -20.26
N ALA A 18 11.83 -30.35 -19.84
CA ALA A 18 12.48 -29.95 -18.59
C ALA A 18 12.92 -28.48 -18.60
N THR A 19 13.50 -27.98 -19.71
CA THR A 19 13.91 -26.56 -19.81
C THR A 19 12.71 -25.61 -19.89
N LEU A 20 11.64 -25.99 -20.60
CA LEU A 20 10.40 -25.19 -20.66
C LEU A 20 9.66 -25.13 -19.31
N THR A 21 9.69 -26.19 -18.49
CA THR A 21 9.12 -26.16 -17.13
C THR A 21 9.91 -25.31 -16.13
N LEU A 22 11.23 -25.20 -16.30
CA LEU A 22 12.11 -24.41 -15.42
C LEU A 22 12.03 -22.90 -15.69
N LEU A 23 11.72 -22.49 -16.93
CA LEU A 23 11.46 -21.09 -17.29
C LEU A 23 10.11 -20.57 -16.78
N GLY A 24 9.17 -21.46 -16.43
CA GLY A 24 7.84 -21.11 -15.89
C GLY A 24 7.84 -20.65 -14.43
N CYS A 25 8.91 -20.86 -13.66
CA CYS A 25 8.97 -20.52 -12.23
C CYS A 25 9.60 -19.15 -11.93
N ALA A 26 10.08 -18.42 -12.94
CA ALA A 26 10.67 -17.09 -12.76
C ALA A 26 9.64 -15.97 -12.51
N ASN A 27 8.34 -16.25 -12.64
CA ASN A 27 7.26 -15.28 -12.44
C ASN A 27 6.76 -15.16 -11.00
N ASN A 28 7.51 -15.68 -10.03
CA ASN A 28 7.30 -15.29 -8.64
C ASN A 28 7.99 -13.94 -8.38
N SER A 29 7.55 -12.87 -9.06
CA SER A 29 7.74 -11.54 -8.49
C SER A 29 6.91 -11.53 -7.21
N SER A 30 7.52 -11.86 -6.07
CA SER A 30 6.86 -11.76 -4.78
C SER A 30 6.29 -10.36 -4.70
N GLN A 31 4.96 -10.21 -4.73
CA GLN A 31 4.37 -8.90 -4.58
C GLN A 31 4.87 -8.30 -3.26
N PRO A 32 5.26 -7.03 -3.23
CA PRO A 32 5.73 -6.40 -2.01
C PRO A 32 4.69 -6.55 -0.89
N LYS A 33 5.12 -7.12 0.24
CA LYS A 33 4.26 -7.27 1.42
C LYS A 33 4.23 -5.96 2.19
N TYR A 34 3.12 -5.23 2.07
CA TYR A 34 2.89 -3.96 2.79
C TYR A 34 2.37 -4.17 4.22
N ASN A 35 3.04 -5.02 5.01
CA ASN A 35 2.65 -5.30 6.39
C ASN A 35 3.21 -4.24 7.34
N LEU A 36 2.39 -3.76 8.27
CA LEU A 36 2.77 -2.80 9.30
C LEU A 36 2.56 -3.43 10.66
N ASP A 37 3.53 -3.27 11.58
CA ASP A 37 3.38 -3.72 12.96
C ASP A 37 2.40 -2.83 13.75
N THR A 38 1.84 -3.36 14.83
CA THR A 38 0.85 -2.66 15.68
C THR A 38 1.36 -1.33 16.21
N TYR A 39 2.65 -1.22 16.52
CA TYR A 39 3.26 0.03 16.98
C TYR A 39 3.24 1.10 15.88
N THR A 40 3.58 0.71 14.65
CA THR A 40 3.53 1.58 13.47
C THR A 40 2.09 2.01 13.15
N LEU A 41 1.13 1.08 13.22
CA LEU A 41 -0.29 1.35 13.01
C LEU A 41 -0.83 2.31 14.07
N GLY A 42 -0.56 2.06 15.35
CA GLY A 42 -1.04 2.91 16.45
C GLY A 42 -0.47 4.32 16.38
N ARG A 43 0.83 4.47 16.11
CA ARG A 43 1.45 5.80 15.93
C ARG A 43 0.87 6.54 14.73
N SER A 44 0.70 5.83 13.61
CA SER A 44 0.10 6.42 12.42
C SER A 44 -1.33 6.86 12.67
N ALA A 45 -2.15 6.05 13.34
CA ALA A 45 -3.52 6.40 13.69
C ALA A 45 -3.60 7.71 14.48
N VAL A 46 -2.81 7.82 15.56
CA VAL A 46 -2.78 9.03 16.39
C VAL A 46 -2.37 10.26 15.59
N PHE A 47 -1.30 10.15 14.80
CA PHE A 47 -0.81 11.27 14.01
C PHE A 47 -1.79 11.67 12.90
N THR A 48 -2.18 10.73 12.05
CA THR A 48 -3.08 11.02 10.91
C THR A 48 -4.40 11.59 11.37
N GLN A 49 -4.99 11.05 12.45
CA GLN A 49 -6.24 11.57 12.99
C GLN A 49 -6.08 12.99 13.54
N ARG A 50 -5.00 13.27 14.27
CA ARG A 50 -4.72 14.63 14.76
C ARG A 50 -4.59 15.62 13.61
N GLU A 51 -3.81 15.30 12.59
CA GLU A 51 -3.59 16.23 11.48
C GLU A 51 -4.84 16.42 10.63
N LEU A 52 -5.69 15.40 10.46
CA LEU A 52 -7.01 15.57 9.84
C LEU A 52 -7.88 16.54 10.63
N ILE A 53 -7.95 16.39 11.95
CA ILE A 53 -8.70 17.31 12.81
C ILE A 53 -8.13 18.72 12.70
N ASN A 54 -6.81 18.89 12.78
CA ASN A 54 -6.16 20.18 12.63
C ASN A 54 -6.51 20.85 11.30
N GLU A 55 -6.49 20.09 10.19
CA GLU A 55 -6.85 20.59 8.87
C GLU A 55 -8.33 20.99 8.77
N GLN A 56 -9.22 20.25 9.44
CA GLN A 56 -10.65 20.56 9.49
C GLN A 56 -11.00 21.76 10.38
N LEU A 57 -10.14 22.09 11.35
CA LEU A 57 -10.32 23.23 12.25
C LEU A 57 -9.79 24.55 11.65
N LYS A 58 -9.10 24.51 10.51
CA LYS A 58 -8.64 25.72 9.81
C LYS A 58 -9.80 26.51 9.23
N ASP A 59 -9.57 27.80 9.00
CA ASP A 59 -10.46 28.61 8.19
C ASP A 59 -10.60 28.02 6.77
N PRO A 60 -11.79 28.03 6.15
CA PRO A 60 -12.01 27.40 4.84
C PRO A 60 -11.06 27.88 3.72
N ALA A 61 -10.57 29.13 3.81
CA ALA A 61 -9.62 29.70 2.86
C ALA A 61 -8.18 29.19 3.05
N GLU A 62 -7.87 28.57 4.19
CA GLU A 62 -6.53 28.07 4.56
C GLU A 62 -6.41 26.54 4.45
N ILE A 63 -7.50 25.85 4.13
CA ILE A 63 -7.49 24.40 3.95
C ILE A 63 -6.65 24.05 2.72
N ASP A 64 -5.60 23.26 2.94
CA ASP A 64 -4.81 22.65 1.89
C ASP A 64 -5.48 21.34 1.48
N SER A 65 -6.19 21.35 0.35
CA SER A 65 -6.93 20.19 -0.14
C SER A 65 -6.01 19.01 -0.44
N GLU A 66 -4.78 19.25 -0.90
CA GLU A 66 -3.84 18.17 -1.21
C GLU A 66 -3.31 17.51 0.07
N VAL A 67 -3.05 18.29 1.12
CA VAL A 67 -2.70 17.78 2.45
C VAL A 67 -3.86 16.99 3.03
N ARG A 68 -5.08 17.55 3.00
CA ARG A 68 -6.29 16.89 3.49
C ARG A 68 -6.52 15.55 2.76
N ASP A 69 -6.40 15.54 1.44
CA ASP A 69 -6.61 14.34 0.65
C ASP A 69 -5.54 13.29 0.96
N ALA A 70 -4.26 13.67 1.03
CA ALA A 70 -3.19 12.76 1.44
C ALA A 70 -3.46 12.16 2.83
N LEU A 71 -3.89 12.97 3.80
CA LEU A 71 -4.24 12.50 5.13
C LEU A 71 -5.45 11.56 5.12
N LEU A 72 -6.52 11.88 4.37
CA LEU A 72 -7.71 11.03 4.21
C LEU A 72 -7.35 9.68 3.58
N TYR A 73 -6.48 9.67 2.57
CA TYR A 73 -6.00 8.43 1.95
C TYR A 73 -5.36 7.49 2.97
N ASN A 74 -4.46 8.02 3.82
CA ASN A 74 -3.78 7.23 4.84
C ASN A 74 -4.72 6.87 6.01
N TYR A 75 -5.70 7.71 6.32
CA TYR A 75 -6.75 7.41 7.29
C TYR A 75 -7.61 6.21 6.85
N CYS A 76 -8.03 6.18 5.58
CA CYS A 76 -8.80 5.06 5.04
C CYS A 76 -8.01 3.74 5.10
N ASP A 77 -6.69 3.75 4.85
CA ASP A 77 -5.84 2.56 5.03
C ASP A 77 -5.82 2.08 6.48
N LEU A 78 -5.71 3.01 7.44
CA LEU A 78 -5.74 2.69 8.87
C LEU A 78 -7.08 2.09 9.29
N VAL A 79 -8.21 2.59 8.76
CA VAL A 79 -9.53 2.00 8.99
C VAL A 79 -9.60 0.59 8.37
N ALA A 80 -9.17 0.42 7.12
CA ALA A 80 -9.17 -0.87 6.44
C ALA A 80 -8.30 -1.92 7.16
N ARG A 81 -7.24 -1.49 7.83
CA ARG A 81 -6.35 -2.32 8.67
C ARG A 81 -6.86 -2.50 10.10
N ASN A 82 -8.04 -1.98 10.43
CA ASN A 82 -8.62 -1.99 11.78
C ASN A 82 -7.75 -1.29 12.84
N ALA A 83 -6.87 -0.37 12.44
CA ALA A 83 -6.09 0.46 13.35
C ALA A 83 -6.90 1.65 13.89
N ILE A 84 -7.92 2.06 13.15
CA ILE A 84 -8.94 3.03 13.57
C ILE A 84 -10.30 2.36 13.47
N TYR A 85 -11.09 2.44 14.54
CA TYR A 85 -12.46 1.95 14.58
C TYR A 85 -13.42 3.13 14.47
N ILE A 86 -14.29 3.09 13.47
CA ILE A 86 -15.33 4.10 13.22
C ILE A 86 -16.61 3.38 12.81
N ALA A 87 -17.76 3.91 13.22
CA ALA A 87 -19.05 3.37 12.79
C ALA A 87 -19.21 3.53 11.28
N ARG A 88 -19.95 2.61 10.64
CA ARG A 88 -20.14 2.65 9.19
C ARG A 88 -20.79 3.96 8.71
N ASP A 89 -21.75 4.45 9.49
CA ASP A 89 -22.51 5.66 9.16
C ASP A 89 -21.64 6.93 9.27
N ASP A 90 -20.55 6.87 10.03
CA ASP A 90 -19.58 7.96 10.21
C ASP A 90 -18.34 7.82 9.30
N LEU A 91 -18.25 6.74 8.52
CA LEU A 91 -17.10 6.48 7.65
C LEU A 91 -17.09 7.49 6.49
N PRO A 92 -15.99 8.25 6.28
CA PRO A 92 -15.91 9.19 5.16
C PRO A 92 -16.20 8.50 3.82
N GLU A 93 -16.92 9.16 2.92
CA GLU A 93 -17.29 8.60 1.60
C GLU A 93 -16.05 8.10 0.83
N GLN A 94 -14.93 8.80 0.95
CA GLN A 94 -13.66 8.40 0.32
C GLN A 94 -13.12 7.05 0.83
N CYS A 95 -13.49 6.65 2.05
CA CYS A 95 -13.12 5.37 2.64
C CYS A 95 -14.15 4.25 2.36
N GLN A 96 -15.43 4.60 2.11
CA GLN A 96 -16.48 3.61 1.84
C GLN A 96 -16.18 2.78 0.59
N SER A 97 -15.78 3.44 -0.50
CA SER A 97 -15.34 2.80 -1.76
C SER A 97 -14.10 1.90 -1.62
N ARG A 98 -13.41 1.94 -0.48
CA ARG A 98 -12.16 1.20 -0.20
C ARG A 98 -12.31 0.10 0.84
N SER A 99 -13.49 -0.02 1.45
CA SER A 99 -13.79 -0.97 2.52
C SER A 99 -14.08 -2.40 2.00
N ASP A 100 -14.34 -2.55 0.71
CA ASP A 100 -14.61 -3.83 0.05
C ASP A 100 -13.31 -4.51 -0.43
N LYS A 101 -12.53 -5.07 0.50
CA LYS A 101 -11.40 -6.03 0.32
C LYS A 101 -10.26 -5.71 -0.68
N GLU A 102 -10.40 -4.72 -1.55
CA GLU A 102 -9.37 -4.19 -2.44
C GLU A 102 -8.96 -2.83 -1.92
N THR A 103 -8.33 -2.82 -0.75
CA THR A 103 -7.97 -1.61 0.02
C THR A 103 -7.24 -0.55 -0.80
N PHE A 104 -6.59 -0.91 -1.90
CA PHE A 104 -6.17 -0.01 -2.98
C PHE A 104 -6.04 -0.83 -4.26
N SER A 105 -6.66 -0.44 -5.37
CA SER A 105 -6.48 -1.16 -6.65
C SER A 105 -5.10 -0.89 -7.27
N ASP A 106 -4.44 0.21 -6.88
CA ASP A 106 -3.14 0.62 -7.44
C ASP A 106 -1.97 0.30 -6.48
N ASN A 107 -0.97 -0.43 -7.00
CA ASN A 107 0.27 -0.74 -6.28
C ASN A 107 1.03 0.53 -5.87
N LYS A 108 0.96 1.62 -6.66
CA LYS A 108 1.56 2.91 -6.32
C LYS A 108 0.96 3.45 -5.03
N GLN A 109 -0.37 3.45 -4.92
CA GLN A 109 -1.07 3.95 -3.73
C GLN A 109 -0.71 3.15 -2.48
N ARG A 110 -0.68 1.80 -2.57
CA ARG A 110 -0.23 0.94 -1.46
C ARG A 110 1.17 1.26 -0.99
N GLN A 111 2.09 1.47 -1.95
CA GLN A 111 3.48 1.83 -1.65
C GLN A 111 3.57 3.21 -0.98
N CYS A 112 2.85 4.21 -1.49
CA CYS A 112 2.83 5.55 -0.94
C CYS A 112 2.35 5.55 0.51
N THR A 113 1.25 4.85 0.77
CA THR A 113 0.66 4.72 2.11
C THR A 113 1.57 3.95 3.06
N TYR A 114 2.15 2.85 2.61
CA TYR A 114 3.16 2.13 3.40
C TYR A 114 4.33 3.06 3.78
N ASN A 115 4.87 3.80 2.81
CA ASN A 115 5.99 4.73 3.06
C ASN A 115 5.60 5.86 4.03
N TYR A 116 4.37 6.36 3.95
CA TYR A 116 3.84 7.33 4.90
C TYR A 116 3.86 6.78 6.33
N HIS A 117 3.31 5.58 6.55
CA HIS A 117 3.27 4.96 7.87
C HIS A 117 4.67 4.67 8.44
N ILE A 118 5.59 4.21 7.59
CA ILE A 118 7.00 4.01 7.98
C ILE A 118 7.67 5.35 8.34
N CYS A 119 7.36 6.43 7.62
CA CYS A 119 7.85 7.77 7.95
C CYS A 119 7.32 8.24 9.32
N VAL A 120 6.01 8.10 9.55
CA VAL A 120 5.36 8.53 10.81
C VAL A 120 5.87 7.74 12.02
N ARG A 121 6.19 6.45 11.84
CA ARG A 121 6.83 5.64 12.89
C ARG A 121 8.13 6.27 13.40
N ALA A 122 8.93 6.86 12.51
CA ALA A 122 10.27 7.36 12.81
C ALA A 122 10.31 8.80 13.33
N CYS A 123 9.26 9.60 13.10
CA CYS A 123 9.24 11.00 13.51
C CYS A 123 8.66 11.20 14.93
N PRO A 124 9.13 12.21 15.69
CA PRO A 124 8.52 12.61 16.95
C PRO A 124 7.11 13.20 16.74
N LEU A 125 6.09 12.59 17.35
CA LEU A 125 4.70 13.02 17.13
C LEU A 125 4.37 14.38 17.77
N ARG A 126 5.11 14.85 18.77
CA ARG A 126 4.74 16.04 19.57
C ARG A 126 5.08 17.38 18.91
N THR A 127 5.73 17.35 17.76
CA THR A 127 6.28 18.50 17.05
C THR A 127 5.84 18.47 15.59
N ASN A 128 6.22 19.48 14.82
CA ASN A 128 6.00 19.53 13.37
C ASN A 128 6.99 18.64 12.59
N ASP A 129 7.79 17.80 13.27
CA ASP A 129 8.84 16.98 12.67
C ASP A 129 8.27 15.90 11.73
N CYS A 130 6.99 15.59 11.86
CA CYS A 130 6.29 14.64 10.99
C CYS A 130 5.69 15.29 9.73
N GLN A 131 5.72 16.61 9.59
CA GLN A 131 5.19 17.31 8.40
C GLN A 131 5.81 16.82 7.08
N PRO A 132 7.13 16.51 7.00
CA PRO A 132 7.71 15.93 5.79
C PRO A 132 7.08 14.60 5.36
N CYS A 133 6.49 13.84 6.28
CA CYS A 133 5.79 12.60 5.94
C CYS A 133 4.51 12.88 5.14
N ILE A 134 3.77 13.92 5.50
CA ILE A 134 2.59 14.39 4.76
C ILE A 134 3.01 14.89 3.39
N GLU A 135 4.05 15.74 3.31
CA GLU A 135 4.54 16.28 2.05
C GLU A 135 5.00 15.19 1.06
N ARG A 136 5.63 14.13 1.57
CA ARG A 136 6.00 12.96 0.76
C ARG A 136 4.78 12.18 0.30
N ALA A 137 3.80 11.97 1.18
CA ALA A 137 2.57 11.27 0.83
C ALA A 137 1.77 12.04 -0.23
N LYS A 138 1.63 13.35 -0.06
CA LYS A 138 1.00 14.28 -1.02
C LYS A 138 1.60 14.12 -2.42
N LYS A 139 2.92 14.23 -2.54
CA LYS A 139 3.64 14.06 -3.83
C LYS A 139 3.48 12.67 -4.42
N CYS A 140 3.39 11.64 -3.59
CA CYS A 140 3.31 10.26 -4.03
C CYS A 140 1.89 9.88 -4.50
N LEU A 141 0.87 10.36 -3.78
CA LEU A 141 -0.54 10.08 -4.03
C LEU A 141 -1.17 11.03 -5.07
N ALA A 142 -0.44 12.04 -5.53
CA ALA A 142 -0.85 12.88 -6.64
C ALA A 142 -1.15 12.03 -7.90
N PRO A 143 -2.20 12.38 -8.66
CA PRO A 143 -2.62 11.68 -9.88
C PRO A 143 -1.51 11.66 -10.94
#